data_AF-A0A820LRP9-F1
#
_entry.id   AF-A0A820LRP9-F1
#
_cell.length_a   1.000
_cell.length_b   1.000
_cell.length_c   1.000
_cell.angle_alpha   90.00
_cell.angle_beta   90.00
_cell.angle_gamma   90.00
#
_symmetry.space_group_name_H-M   'P 1'
#
loop_
_entity.id
_entity.type
_entity.pdbx_description
1 polymer ?
#
loop_
_entity_poly.entity_id
_entity_poly.type
_entity_poly.pdbx_seq_one_letter_code
_entity_poly.pdbx_strand_id
1 'polypeptide(L)'
;MTLFSRTYRAPQLYRLWDIFFCEGVKVLFRLALVIVCETLDVGPSDLVTRAHQCDNAMDLVTLIKQTAKELPFDLLLTKMDKLPLSDIHLAQACKQARQQLSLDTKTMQNRKK
;
A
#
# COMPACT_ATOMS: atom_id res chain seq x y z
N MET A 1 -4.38 10.13 -8.73
CA MET A 1 -3.60 9.68 -7.56
C MET A 1 -3.42 10.88 -6.63
N THR A 2 -3.70 10.75 -5.32
CA THR A 2 -3.61 11.87 -4.36
C THR A 2 -2.30 11.91 -3.57
N LEU A 3 -1.36 10.98 -3.80
CA LEU A 3 -0.06 10.92 -3.09
C LEU A 3 -0.22 11.04 -1.57
N PHE A 4 -1.22 10.35 -1.02
CA PHE A 4 -1.64 10.38 0.39
C PHE A 4 -2.13 11.73 0.95
N SER A 5 -2.33 12.76 0.12
CA SER A 5 -2.85 14.06 0.59
C SER A 5 -4.27 14.03 1.16
N ARG A 6 -5.04 13.00 0.85
CA ARG A 6 -6.36 12.75 1.48
C ARG A 6 -6.28 11.91 2.76
N THR A 7 -5.15 11.27 3.01
CA THR A 7 -4.93 10.40 4.17
C THR A 7 -4.23 11.16 5.29
N TYR A 8 -3.16 11.88 4.98
CA TYR A 8 -2.36 12.66 5.94
C TYR A 8 -2.57 14.16 5.76
N ARG A 9 -2.43 14.90 6.87
CA ARG A 9 -2.38 16.37 6.88
C ARG A 9 -0.96 16.86 7.17
N ALA A 10 -0.73 18.16 7.01
CA ALA A 10 0.50 18.78 7.51
C ALA A 10 0.60 18.58 9.04
N PRO A 11 1.79 18.26 9.60
CA PRO A 11 3.10 18.25 8.95
C PRO A 11 3.51 16.92 8.30
N GLN A 12 2.77 15.84 8.53
CA GLN A 12 3.13 14.47 8.12
C GLN A 12 3.22 14.32 6.60
N LEU A 13 2.29 14.95 5.87
CA LEU A 13 2.25 14.93 4.42
C LEU A 13 3.53 15.51 3.79
N TYR A 14 4.05 16.62 4.35
CA TYR A 14 5.26 17.25 3.82
C TYR A 14 6.48 16.35 4.02
N ARG A 15 6.63 15.72 5.19
CA ARG A 15 7.71 14.75 5.43
C ARG A 15 7.66 13.57 4.47
N LEU A 16 6.46 13.03 4.23
CA LEU A 16 6.29 11.96 3.24
C LEU A 16 6.73 12.43 1.85
N TRP A 17 6.35 13.64 1.47
CA TRP A 17 6.67 14.20 0.17
C TRP A 17 8.17 14.50 0.03
N ASP A 18 8.83 14.99 1.07
CA ASP A 18 10.29 15.18 1.08
C ASP A 18 11.01 13.87 0.76
N ILE A 19 10.63 12.77 1.42
CA ILE A 19 11.24 11.45 1.18
C ILE A 19 10.87 10.93 -0.21
N PHE A 20 9.62 11.11 -0.65
CA PHE A 20 9.17 10.73 -1.98
C PHE A 20 9.94 11.47 -3.09
N PHE A 21 10.24 12.75 -2.92
CA PHE A 21 11.03 13.51 -3.89
C PHE A 21 12.51 13.10 -3.90
N CYS A 22 13.05 12.63 -2.77
CA CYS A 22 14.43 12.14 -2.67
C CYS A 22 14.62 10.72 -3.22
N GLU A 23 13.73 9.78 -2.89
CA GLU A 23 13.87 8.36 -3.22
C GLU A 23 13.01 7.90 -4.41
N GLY A 24 11.95 8.64 -4.74
CA GLY A 24 11.01 8.33 -5.80
C GLY A 24 9.79 7.49 -5.38
N VAL A 25 9.11 6.92 -6.37
CA VAL A 25 7.76 6.33 -6.22
C VAL A 25 7.70 5.13 -5.27
N LYS A 26 8.80 4.40 -5.08
CA LYS A 26 8.89 3.25 -4.16
C LYS A 26 8.45 3.60 -2.74
N VAL A 27 8.68 4.84 -2.30
CA VAL A 27 8.27 5.35 -0.97
C VAL A 27 6.77 5.22 -0.76
N LEU A 28 5.98 5.52 -1.79
CA LEU A 28 4.52 5.44 -1.71
C LEU A 28 4.04 4.00 -1.52
N PHE A 29 4.71 3.06 -2.19
CA PHE A 29 4.43 1.63 -2.05
C PHE A 29 4.91 1.08 -0.71
N ARG A 30 6.08 1.50 -0.22
CA ARG A 30 6.57 1.13 1.12
C ARG A 30 5.56 1.55 2.19
N LEU A 31 5.08 2.79 2.14
CA LEU A 31 4.09 3.28 3.10
C LEU A 31 2.77 2.50 3.01
N ALA A 32 2.27 2.28 1.79
CA ALA A 32 1.04 1.52 1.59
C ALA A 32 1.16 0.09 2.13
N LEU A 33 2.27 -0.59 1.85
CA LEU A 33 2.53 -1.94 2.32
C LEU A 33 2.66 -1.99 3.84
N VAL A 34 3.39 -1.05 4.44
CA VAL A 34 3.49 -0.98 5.90
C VAL A 34 2.10 -0.83 6.52
N ILE A 35 1.26 0.08 6.04
CA ILE A 35 -0.11 0.25 6.58
C ILE A 35 -0.90 -1.06 6.47
N VAL A 36 -0.85 -1.73 5.32
CA VAL A 36 -1.57 -2.99 5.10
C VAL A 36 -1.03 -4.10 6.01
N CYS A 37 0.29 -4.23 6.13
CA CYS A 37 0.93 -5.20 7.03
C CYS A 37 0.58 -4.92 8.49
N GLU A 38 0.53 -3.66 8.91
CA GLU A 38 0.11 -3.30 10.27
C GLU A 38 -1.37 -3.63 10.51
N THR A 39 -2.24 -3.50 9.50
CA THR A 39 -3.64 -3.88 9.67
C THR A 39 -3.82 -5.41 9.70
N LEU A 40 -3.07 -6.15 8.89
CA LEU A 40 -3.34 -7.56 8.64
C LEU A 40 -2.48 -8.55 9.45
N ASP A 41 -1.27 -8.20 9.86
CA ASP A 41 -0.31 -9.21 10.33
C ASP A 41 0.60 -8.71 11.47
N VAL A 42 1.24 -7.55 11.28
CA VAL A 42 2.35 -7.08 12.13
C VAL A 42 1.90 -6.08 13.21
N GLY A 43 0.67 -5.58 13.13
CA GLY A 43 0.17 -4.56 14.05
C GLY A 43 -0.29 -5.10 15.40
N PRO A 44 -0.89 -4.23 16.23
CA PRO A 44 -1.50 -4.61 17.50
C PRO A 44 -2.47 -5.79 17.32
N SER A 45 -2.39 -6.77 18.23
CA SER A 45 -3.16 -8.01 18.15
C SER A 45 -4.67 -7.78 17.99
N ASP A 46 -5.19 -6.69 18.56
CA ASP A 46 -6.60 -6.28 18.41
C ASP A 46 -6.95 -5.88 16.96
N LEU A 47 -6.10 -5.08 16.30
CA LEU A 47 -6.31 -4.65 14.91
C LEU A 47 -6.26 -5.84 13.94
N VAL A 48 -5.29 -6.73 14.14
CA VAL A 48 -5.14 -7.94 13.32
C VAL A 48 -6.34 -8.87 13.50
N THR A 49 -6.80 -9.06 14.73
CA THR A 49 -7.99 -9.88 15.01
C THR A 49 -9.23 -9.29 14.35
N ARG A 50 -9.43 -7.97 14.45
CA ARG A 50 -10.54 -7.26 13.80
C ARG A 50 -10.48 -7.37 12.28
N ALA A 51 -9.29 -7.29 11.69
CA ALA A 51 -9.13 -7.43 10.24
C ALA A 51 -9.50 -8.84 9.76
N HIS A 52 -9.15 -9.89 10.51
CA HIS A 52 -9.53 -11.27 10.21
C HIS A 52 -11.01 -11.56 10.45
N GLN A 53 -11.68 -10.77 11.29
CA GLN A 53 -13.13 -10.86 11.55
C GLN A 53 -13.96 -10.08 10.52
N CYS A 54 -13.35 -9.31 9.62
CA CYS A 54 -14.08 -8.59 8.59
C CYS A 54 -14.58 -9.56 7.50
N ASP A 55 -15.88 -9.88 7.50
CA ASP A 55 -16.51 -10.67 6.44
C ASP A 55 -16.67 -9.88 5.12
N ASN A 56 -16.58 -8.55 5.16
CA ASN A 56 -16.82 -7.66 4.03
C ASN A 56 -15.57 -6.86 3.65
N ALA A 57 -15.27 -6.82 2.35
CA ALA A 57 -14.15 -6.06 1.79
C ALA A 57 -14.22 -4.55 2.10
N MET A 58 -15.42 -3.98 2.20
CA MET A 58 -15.56 -2.56 2.53
C MET A 58 -15.13 -2.26 3.97
N ASP A 59 -15.43 -3.15 4.91
CA ASP A 59 -15.09 -2.97 6.32
C ASP A 59 -13.57 -3.12 6.53
N LEU A 60 -12.93 -4.00 5.78
CA LEU A 60 -11.47 -4.08 5.77
C LEU A 60 -10.85 -2.78 5.23
N VAL A 61 -11.41 -2.20 4.17
CA VAL A 61 -10.90 -0.95 3.59
C VAL A 61 -11.08 0.24 4.55
N THR A 62 -12.17 0.29 5.31
CA THR A 62 -12.34 1.34 6.34
C THR A 62 -11.35 1.16 7.47
N LEU A 63 -11.10 -0.09 7.89
CA LEU A 63 -10.10 -0.41 8.90
C LEU A 63 -8.69 0.01 8.47
N ILE A 64 -8.26 -0.34 7.26
CA ILE A 64 -6.96 0.07 6.69
C ILE A 64 -6.82 1.60 6.69
N LYS A 65 -7.87 2.33 6.28
CA LYS A 65 -7.88 3.80 6.29
C LYS A 65 -7.78 4.38 7.71
N GLN A 66 -8.36 3.69 8.69
CA GLN A 66 -8.30 4.08 10.09
C GLN A 66 -6.91 3.83 10.68
N THR A 67 -6.34 2.65 10.44
CA THR A 67 -4.96 2.30 10.83
C THR A 67 -3.95 3.33 10.29
N ALA A 68 -4.11 3.73 9.03
CA ALA A 68 -3.24 4.75 8.43
C ALA A 68 -3.25 6.10 9.19
N LYS A 69 -4.36 6.45 9.84
CA LYS A 69 -4.54 7.71 10.57
C LYS A 69 -4.16 7.60 12.05
N GLU A 70 -4.41 6.45 12.66
CA GLU A 70 -4.20 6.23 14.10
C GLU A 70 -2.74 5.93 14.44
N LEU A 71 -2.00 5.29 13.52
CA LEU A 71 -0.61 4.97 13.78
C LEU A 71 0.28 6.22 13.76
N PRO A 72 1.21 6.35 14.72
CA PRO A 72 2.20 7.41 14.71
C PRO A 72 3.03 7.40 13.42
N PHE A 73 3.16 8.57 12.78
CA PHE A 73 3.88 8.67 11.52
C PHE A 73 5.36 8.29 11.64
N ASP A 74 6.01 8.58 12.77
CA ASP A 74 7.43 8.23 12.99
C ASP A 74 7.64 6.71 13.08
N LEU A 75 6.66 5.97 13.59
CA LEU A 75 6.66 4.50 13.58
C LEU A 75 6.55 3.99 12.14
N LEU A 76 5.65 4.56 11.34
CA LEU A 76 5.50 4.21 9.92
C LEU A 76 6.79 4.46 9.14
N LEU A 77 7.44 5.60 9.35
CA LEU A 77 8.75 5.91 8.74
C LEU A 77 9.81 4.87 9.09
N THR A 78 9.90 4.50 10.38
CA THR A 78 10.85 3.49 10.85
C THR A 78 10.60 2.13 10.21
N LYS A 79 9.34 1.74 10.03
CA LYS A 79 8.97 0.47 9.38
C LYS A 79 9.19 0.52 7.87
N MET A 80 8.96 1.67 7.22
CA MET A 80 9.24 1.86 5.81
C MET A 80 10.72 1.69 5.47
N ASP A 81 11.61 2.21 6.31
CA ASP A 81 13.06 2.11 6.12
C ASP A 81 13.54 0.65 6.18
N LYS A 82 12.90 -0.17 7.02
CA LYS A 82 13.20 -1.60 7.16
C LYS A 82 12.66 -2.46 6.02
N LEU A 83 11.77 -1.92 5.18
CA LEU A 83 11.16 -2.70 4.10
C LEU A 83 12.11 -2.78 2.90
N PRO A 84 12.57 -3.99 2.49
CA PRO A 84 13.52 -4.15 1.38
C PRO A 84 12.81 -4.04 0.02
N LEU A 85 12.12 -2.93 -0.22
CA LEU A 85 11.45 -2.65 -1.49
C LEU A 85 12.36 -1.77 -2.36
N SER A 86 12.92 -2.36 -3.41
CA SER A 86 13.77 -1.67 -4.38
C SER A 86 13.02 -1.37 -5.68
N ASP A 87 13.58 -0.49 -6.50
CA ASP A 87 13.06 -0.20 -7.84
C ASP A 87 13.06 -1.43 -8.75
N ILE A 88 13.97 -2.39 -8.51
CA ILE A 88 14.03 -3.67 -9.23
C ILE A 88 12.77 -4.49 -8.93
N HIS A 89 12.37 -4.58 -7.66
CA HIS A 89 11.16 -5.28 -7.26
C HIS A 89 9.92 -4.65 -7.90
N LEU A 90 9.83 -3.32 -7.92
CA LEU A 90 8.74 -2.61 -8.61
C LEU A 90 8.73 -2.88 -10.11
N ALA A 91 9.88 -2.82 -10.77
CA ALA A 91 9.99 -3.05 -12.21
C ALA A 91 9.57 -4.48 -12.59
N GLN A 92 9.97 -5.47 -11.79
CA GLN A 92 9.58 -6.87 -11.98
C GLN A 92 8.06 -7.05 -11.81
N ALA A 93 7.48 -6.51 -10.74
CA ALA A 93 6.03 -6.58 -10.50
C ALA A 93 5.24 -5.90 -11.63
N CYS A 94 5.73 -4.74 -12.11
CA CYS A 94 5.11 -4.03 -13.23
C CYS A 94 5.15 -4.85 -14.53
N LYS A 95 6.28 -5.51 -14.81
CA LYS A 95 6.41 -6.39 -15.98
C LYS A 95 5.43 -7.57 -15.91
N GLN A 96 5.32 -8.21 -14.75
CA GLN A 96 4.38 -9.31 -14.52
C GLN A 96 2.92 -8.89 -14.69
N ALA A 97 2.53 -7.76 -14.08
CA ALA A 97 1.17 -7.23 -14.20
C ALA A 97 0.80 -6.92 -15.66
N ARG A 98 1.73 -6.34 -16.42
CA ARG A 98 1.53 -6.08 -17.87
C ARG A 98 1.36 -7.37 -18.68
N GLN A 99 2.14 -8.40 -18.36
CA GLN A 99 2.01 -9.71 -19.02
C GLN A 99 0.64 -10.33 -18.76
N GLN A 100 0.16 -10.32 -17.50
CA GLN A 100 -1.16 -10.83 -17.13
C GLN A 100 -2.28 -10.10 -17.87
N LEU A 101 -2.27 -8.77 -17.88
CA LEU A 101 -3.25 -7.96 -18.61
C LEU A 101 -3.26 -8.29 -20.11
N SER A 102 -2.09 -8.53 -20.71
CA SER A 102 -1.99 -8.88 -22.13
C SER A 102 -2.59 -10.27 -22.44
N LEU A 103 -2.50 -11.21 -21.51
CA LEU A 103 -3.07 -12.56 -21.64
C LEU A 103 -4.60 -12.52 -21.47
N ASP A 104 -5.10 -11.77 -20.49
CA ASP A 104 -6.54 -11.61 -20.26
C ASP A 104 -7.21 -10.95 -21.46
N THR A 105 -6.57 -9.95 -22.06
CA THR A 105 -7.09 -9.27 -23.26
C THR A 105 -7.21 -10.24 -24.45
N LYS A 106 -6.21 -11.10 -24.65
CA LYS A 106 -6.25 -12.14 -25.70
C LYS A 106 -7.32 -13.18 -25.44
N THR A 107 -7.49 -13.58 -24.19
CA THR A 107 -8.52 -14.55 -23.76
C THR A 107 -9.93 -14.01 -23.98
N MET A 108 -10.15 -12.72 -23.68
CA MET A 108 -11.42 -12.03 -23.93
C MET A 108 -11.72 -11.86 -25.43
N GLN A 109 -10.70 -11.65 -26.27
CA GLN A 109 -10.88 -11.60 -27.73
C GLN A 109 -11.22 -12.97 -28.33
N ASN A 110 -10.62 -14.05 -27.83
CA ASN A 110 -10.92 -15.41 -28.30
C ASN A 110 -12.31 -15.90 -27.87
N ARG A 111 -12.88 -15.40 -26.78
CA ARG A 111 -14.27 -15.71 -26.37
C ARG A 111 -15.34 -14.99 -27.19
N LYS A 112 -14.97 -13.98 -27.98
CA LYS A 112 -15.90 -13.19 -28.83
C LYS A 112 -15.93 -13.63 -30.30
N LYS A 113 -15.13 -14.63 -30.67
CA LYS A 113 -15.16 -15.30 -31.97
C LYS A 113 -15.80 -16.67 -31.81
#